data_AF-K6D3G3-F1
#
_entry.id   AF-K6D3G3-F1
#
_cell.length_a   1.000
_cell.length_b   1.000
_cell.length_c   1.000
_cell.angle_alpha   90.00
_cell.angle_beta   90.00
_cell.angle_gamma   90.00
#
_symmetry.space_group_name_H-M   'P 1'
#
loop_
_entity.id
_entity.type
_entity.pdbx_description
1 polymer ?
#
loop_
_entity_poly.entity_id
_entity_poly.type
_entity_poly.pdbx_seq_one_letter_code
_entity_poly.pdbx_strand_id
1 'polypeptide(L)'
;MNSRIFQHNTFTTLSIGFYKGTITLKEALTHGKVGIGTLDTANGEVTIIDGIAYHGDSENQVRLVEENETMPYVAMVEHQPIVKFTDNSVSNSEDFLSALTKRFPTANTAYTIVMTGQFKEVTVS
;
A
#
# COMPACT_ATOMS: atom_id res chain seq x y z
N MET A 1 13.22 18.19 -0.54
CA MET A 1 12.60 16.87 -0.78
C MET A 1 11.10 17.08 -0.74
N ASN A 2 10.38 16.75 -1.82
CA ASN A 2 8.92 16.77 -1.83
C ASN A 2 8.44 15.32 -1.67
N SER A 3 8.19 14.89 -0.44
CA SER A 3 7.45 13.64 -0.20
C SER A 3 5.96 13.99 -0.18
N ARG A 4 5.19 13.40 -1.10
CA ARG A 4 3.75 13.61 -1.23
C ARG A 4 3.08 12.25 -1.33
N ILE A 5 2.06 12.02 -0.51
CA ILE A 5 1.13 10.92 -0.71
C ILE A 5 0.10 11.38 -1.74
N PHE A 6 0.07 10.69 -2.87
CA PHE A 6 -1.00 10.82 -3.85
C PHE A 6 -2.07 9.79 -3.50
N GLN A 7 -3.33 10.19 -3.60
CA GLN A 7 -4.45 9.28 -3.42
C GLN A 7 -5.48 9.57 -4.52
N HIS A 8 -5.88 8.53 -5.24
CA HIS A 8 -7.00 8.58 -6.18
C HIS A 8 -8.26 8.09 -5.47
N ASN A 9 -9.31 8.92 -5.48
CA ASN A 9 -10.53 8.77 -4.66
C ASN A 9 -10.25 8.67 -3.15
N THR A 10 -11.28 8.30 -2.38
CA THR A 10 -11.20 8.20 -0.91
C THR A 10 -11.63 6.81 -0.45
N PHE A 11 -11.12 6.39 0.70
CA PHE A 11 -11.61 5.18 1.36
C PHE A 11 -13.13 5.25 1.62
N THR A 12 -13.66 6.42 1.96
CA THR A 12 -15.11 6.61 2.15
C THR A 12 -15.90 6.27 0.89
N THR A 13 -15.47 6.77 -0.28
CA THR A 13 -16.08 6.47 -1.58
C THR A 13 -16.04 4.97 -1.88
N LEU A 14 -14.91 4.31 -1.57
CA LEU A 14 -14.78 2.88 -1.70
C LEU A 14 -15.76 2.14 -0.76
N SER A 15 -15.78 2.49 0.53
CA SER A 15 -16.59 1.82 1.56
C SER A 15 -18.11 1.87 1.33
N ILE A 16 -18.59 2.85 0.55
CA ILE A 16 -20.01 2.99 0.22
C ILE A 16 -20.36 2.40 -1.16
N GLY A 17 -19.43 1.69 -1.81
CA GLY A 17 -19.71 0.87 -2.99
C GLY A 17 -19.36 1.47 -4.35
N PHE A 18 -18.62 2.59 -4.42
CA PHE A 18 -18.16 3.14 -5.70
C PHE A 18 -16.92 2.40 -6.21
N TYR A 19 -17.13 1.18 -6.69
CA TYR A 19 -16.05 0.27 -7.08
C TYR A 19 -15.58 0.42 -8.53
N LYS A 20 -16.17 1.33 -9.30
CA LYS A 20 -15.76 1.55 -10.68
C LYS A 20 -14.33 2.10 -10.75
N GLY A 21 -13.47 1.39 -11.46
CA GLY A 21 -12.12 1.81 -11.78
C GLY A 21 -12.09 3.12 -12.56
N THR A 22 -11.28 4.07 -12.12
CA THR A 22 -11.22 5.44 -12.68
C THR A 22 -9.82 5.99 -12.85
N ILE A 23 -8.79 5.22 -12.47
CA ILE A 23 -7.39 5.48 -12.78
C ILE A 23 -6.75 4.18 -13.26
N THR A 24 -5.95 4.24 -14.32
CA THR A 24 -5.16 3.10 -14.79
C THR A 24 -3.91 2.90 -13.93
N LEU A 25 -3.33 1.69 -13.90
CA LEU A 25 -2.01 1.48 -13.29
C LEU A 25 -0.96 2.42 -13.88
N LYS A 26 -0.97 2.60 -15.21
CA LYS A 26 -0.05 3.51 -15.91
C LYS A 26 -0.10 4.93 -15.37
N GLU A 27 -1.30 5.47 -15.15
CA GLU A 27 -1.48 6.80 -14.56
C GLU A 27 -1.04 6.82 -13.09
N ALA A 28 -1.40 5.81 -12.31
CA ALA A 28 -1.02 5.71 -10.90
C ALA A 28 0.50 5.72 -10.70
N LEU A 29 1.26 5.02 -11.56
CA LEU A 29 2.73 4.97 -11.51
C LEU A 29 3.41 6.32 -11.79
N THR A 30 2.70 7.31 -12.34
CA THR A 30 3.23 8.69 -12.45
C THR A 30 3.31 9.40 -11.10
N HIS A 31 2.67 8.86 -10.07
CA HIS A 31 2.58 9.44 -8.73
C HIS A 31 3.50 8.78 -7.70
N GLY A 32 4.21 7.72 -8.07
CA GLY A 32 5.16 7.04 -7.19
C GLY A 32 5.40 5.59 -7.59
N LYS A 33 6.29 4.94 -6.83
CA LYS A 33 6.70 3.54 -7.07
C LYS A 33 6.33 2.59 -5.94
N VAL A 34 5.75 3.11 -4.87
CA VAL A 34 5.24 2.35 -3.73
C VAL A 34 3.80 2.74 -3.50
N GLY A 35 2.93 1.76 -3.26
CA GLY A 35 1.52 2.03 -3.05
C GLY A 35 0.68 0.81 -2.73
N ILE A 36 -0.59 1.08 -2.43
CA ILE A 36 -1.63 0.09 -2.16
C ILE A 36 -2.94 0.51 -2.85
N GLY A 37 -3.75 -0.46 -3.26
CA GLY A 37 -5.03 -0.22 -3.93
C GLY A 37 -5.87 -1.49 -4.08
N THR A 38 -6.85 -1.42 -4.96
CA THR A 38 -7.70 -2.56 -5.38
C THR A 38 -8.08 -2.35 -6.83
N LEU A 39 -8.42 -3.41 -7.57
CA LEU A 39 -8.86 -3.29 -8.96
C LEU A 39 -10.34 -2.90 -9.07
N ASP A 40 -10.77 -2.60 -10.30
CA ASP A 40 -12.17 -2.38 -10.65
C ASP A 40 -13.08 -3.45 -10.03
N THR A 41 -14.28 -3.04 -9.62
CA THR A 41 -15.23 -3.84 -8.83
C THR A 41 -14.75 -4.23 -7.42
N ALA A 42 -13.70 -3.57 -6.91
CA ALA A 42 -13.03 -3.91 -5.66
C ALA A 42 -12.52 -5.37 -5.67
N ASN A 43 -11.99 -5.78 -6.82
CA ASN A 43 -11.48 -7.13 -7.02
C ASN A 43 -10.09 -7.27 -6.39
N GLY A 44 -10.04 -7.90 -5.22
CA GLY A 44 -8.79 -8.25 -4.53
C GLY A 44 -7.97 -7.03 -4.11
N GLU A 45 -6.70 -7.27 -3.81
CA GLU A 45 -5.78 -6.25 -3.32
C GLU A 45 -4.66 -6.00 -4.34
N VAL A 46 -4.24 -4.74 -4.44
CA VAL A 46 -3.08 -4.34 -5.24
C VAL A 46 -1.99 -3.83 -4.32
N THR A 47 -0.81 -4.44 -4.37
CA THR A 47 0.41 -3.97 -3.71
C THR A 47 1.43 -3.54 -4.76
N ILE A 48 1.99 -2.34 -4.61
CA ILE A 48 2.96 -1.78 -5.55
C ILE A 48 4.27 -1.54 -4.84
N ILE A 49 5.35 -2.17 -5.32
CA ILE A 49 6.71 -2.06 -4.79
C ILE A 49 7.68 -1.95 -5.96
N ASP A 50 8.61 -0.99 -5.88
CA ASP A 50 9.60 -0.70 -6.94
C ASP A 50 8.98 -0.49 -8.33
N GLY A 51 7.75 0.04 -8.37
CA GLY A 51 7.00 0.29 -9.61
C GLY A 51 6.37 -0.96 -10.23
N ILE A 52 6.45 -2.12 -9.57
CA ILE A 52 5.80 -3.36 -9.98
C ILE A 52 4.53 -3.53 -9.16
N ALA A 53 3.41 -3.75 -9.85
CA ALA A 53 2.10 -3.93 -9.23
C ALA A 53 1.71 -5.40 -9.21
N TYR A 54 1.39 -5.92 -8.03
CA TYR A 54 0.94 -7.28 -7.78
C TYR A 54 -0.52 -7.24 -7.36
N HIS A 55 -1.35 -8.07 -7.99
CA HIS A 55 -2.74 -8.30 -7.61
C HIS A 55 -2.87 -9.65 -6.93
N GLY A 56 -3.44 -9.66 -5.73
CA GLY A 56 -3.89 -10.86 -5.02
C GLY A 56 -5.41 -10.95 -5.07
N ASP A 57 -5.95 -12.09 -5.50
CA ASP A 57 -7.40 -12.34 -5.54
C ASP A 57 -7.91 -13.15 -4.33
N SER A 58 -9.24 -13.32 -4.24
CA SER A 58 -9.89 -14.10 -3.18
C SER A 58 -9.58 -15.61 -3.22
N GLU A 59 -8.95 -16.10 -4.28
CA GLU A 59 -8.50 -17.49 -4.43
C GLU A 59 -7.00 -17.62 -4.08
N ASN A 60 -6.40 -16.58 -3.50
CA ASN A 60 -4.99 -16.48 -3.14
C ASN A 60 -4.04 -16.63 -4.33
N GLN A 61 -4.48 -16.31 -5.54
CA GLN A 61 -3.61 -16.23 -6.70
C GLN A 61 -2.98 -14.84 -6.78
N VAL A 62 -1.71 -14.81 -7.16
CA VAL A 62 -0.96 -13.56 -7.34
C VAL A 62 -0.54 -13.44 -8.80
N ARG A 63 -0.82 -12.29 -9.40
CA ARG A 63 -0.37 -11.95 -10.76
C ARG A 63 0.12 -10.50 -10.84
N LEU A 64 0.76 -10.17 -11.95
CA LEU A 64 1.05 -8.78 -12.28
C LEU A 64 -0.22 -8.06 -12.75
N VAL A 65 -0.34 -6.79 -12.37
CA VAL A 65 -1.35 -5.89 -12.89
C VAL A 65 -0.87 -5.29 -14.21
N GLU A 66 -1.71 -5.29 -15.23
CA GLU A 66 -1.42 -4.69 -16.53
C GLU A 66 -1.59 -3.16 -16.49
N GLU A 67 -0.83 -2.45 -17.33
CA GLU A 67 -0.81 -0.98 -17.34
C GLU A 67 -2.18 -0.32 -17.53
N ASN A 68 -3.09 -0.98 -18.25
CA ASN A 68 -4.42 -0.50 -18.61
C ASN A 68 -5.52 -0.92 -17.61
N GLU A 69 -5.22 -1.82 -16.66
CA GLU A 69 -6.17 -2.18 -15.63
C GLU A 69 -6.45 -0.98 -14.73
N THR A 70 -7.73 -0.84 -14.36
CA THR A 70 -8.20 0.33 -13.61
C THR A 70 -8.47 0.01 -12.16
N MET A 71 -8.24 1.00 -11.30
CA MET A 71 -8.46 0.93 -9.86
C MET A 71 -9.49 1.98 -9.44
N PRO A 72 -10.46 1.66 -8.56
CA PRO A 72 -11.34 2.66 -7.97
C PRO A 72 -10.63 3.46 -6.87
N TYR A 73 -9.57 2.91 -6.28
CA TYR A 73 -8.77 3.56 -5.24
C TYR A 73 -7.32 3.10 -5.34
N VAL A 74 -6.40 4.06 -5.23
CA VAL A 74 -4.97 3.77 -5.06
C VAL A 74 -4.30 4.90 -4.28
N ALA A 75 -3.41 4.55 -3.36
CA ALA A 75 -2.52 5.48 -2.68
C ALA A 75 -1.08 5.21 -3.11
N MET A 76 -0.38 6.25 -3.59
CA MET A 76 0.97 6.17 -4.14
C MET A 76 1.91 7.14 -3.45
N VAL A 77 3.18 6.76 -3.35
CA VAL A 77 4.26 7.63 -2.90
C VAL A 77 5.54 7.34 -3.67
N GLU A 78 6.33 8.37 -3.93
CA GLU A 78 7.76 8.21 -4.21
C GLU A 78 8.48 7.99 -2.86
N HIS A 79 8.63 6.73 -2.45
CA HIS A 79 9.09 6.41 -1.11
C HIS A 79 10.58 6.75 -0.92
N GLN A 80 10.84 7.78 -0.12
CA GLN A 80 12.18 8.21 0.26
C GLN A 80 12.34 8.10 1.78
N PRO A 81 12.88 6.98 2.30
CA PRO A 81 12.95 6.74 3.73
C PRO A 81 13.92 7.72 4.42
N ILE A 82 13.40 8.50 5.36
CA ILE A 82 14.19 9.41 6.22
C ILE A 82 14.82 8.69 7.41
N VAL A 83 14.27 7.53 7.78
CA VAL A 83 14.76 6.65 8.85
C VAL A 83 14.75 5.23 8.31
N LYS A 84 15.84 4.51 8.56
CA LYS A 84 15.96 3.07 8.32
C LYS A 84 16.48 2.41 9.59
N PHE A 85 15.88 1.29 9.96
CA PHE A 85 16.37 0.47 11.07
C PHE A 85 15.98 -0.98 10.84
N THR A 86 16.63 -1.88 11.56
CA THR A 86 16.29 -3.29 11.61
C THR A 86 15.70 -3.60 12.97
N ASP A 87 14.55 -4.28 13.00
CA ASP A 87 14.01 -4.85 14.22
C ASP A 87 14.31 -6.35 14.25
N ASN A 88 14.98 -6.79 15.31
CA ASN A 88 15.30 -8.20 15.54
C ASN A 88 14.43 -8.79 16.67
N SER A 89 13.39 -8.06 17.10
CA SER A 89 12.51 -8.53 18.15
C SER A 89 11.64 -9.67 17.61
N VAL A 90 11.36 -10.66 18.47
CA VAL A 90 10.30 -11.63 18.19
C VAL A 90 9.07 -11.11 18.91
N SER A 91 8.24 -10.36 18.19
CA SER A 91 7.01 -9.76 18.69
C SER A 91 5.83 -10.14 17.80
N ASN A 92 4.62 -10.09 18.35
CA ASN A 92 3.40 -10.15 17.54
C ASN A 92 3.18 -8.79 16.84
N SER A 93 2.22 -8.73 15.93
CA SER A 93 1.90 -7.53 15.15
C SER A 93 1.52 -6.32 16.01
N GLU A 94 0.79 -6.51 17.10
CA GLU A 94 0.34 -5.43 18.00
C GLU A 94 1.51 -4.79 18.76
N ASP A 95 2.37 -5.61 19.36
CA ASP A 95 3.55 -5.17 20.10
C ASP A 95 4.54 -4.45 19.17
N PHE A 96 4.74 -5.00 17.97
CA PHE A 96 5.56 -4.37 16.95
C PHE A 96 5.00 -3.00 16.53
N LEU A 97 3.70 -2.91 16.24
CA LEU A 97 3.05 -1.66 15.85
C LEU A 97 3.13 -0.60 16.97
N SER A 98 2.94 -1.02 18.23
CA SER A 98 3.09 -0.15 19.41
C SER A 98 4.52 0.37 19.55
N ALA A 99 5.53 -0.48 19.35
CA ALA A 99 6.93 -0.08 19.39
C ALA A 99 7.33 0.84 18.22
N LEU A 100 6.78 0.58 17.03
CA LEU A 100 7.03 1.36 15.81
C LEU A 100 6.44 2.77 15.91
N THR A 101 5.18 2.89 16.31
CA THR A 101 4.46 4.17 16.38
C THR A 101 5.05 5.13 17.42
N LYS A 102 5.64 4.61 18.50
CA LYS A 102 6.41 5.42 19.48
C LYS A 102 7.64 6.11 18.89
N ARG A 103 8.11 5.67 17.72
CA ARG A 103 9.24 6.30 17.00
C ARG A 103 8.79 7.44 16.09
N PHE A 104 7.49 7.61 15.85
CA PHE A 104 6.99 8.66 14.97
C PHE A 104 7.11 10.04 15.66
N PRO A 105 7.62 11.06 14.96
CA PRO A 105 7.74 12.40 15.51
C PRO A 105 6.41 13.02 15.97
N THR A 106 5.31 12.67 15.28
CA THR A 106 3.96 13.17 15.56
C THR A 106 2.90 12.21 15.05
N ALA A 107 1.75 12.16 15.70
CA ALA A 107 0.57 11.41 15.25
C ALA A 107 -0.25 12.15 14.17
N ASN A 108 0.03 13.44 13.93
CA ASN A 108 -0.78 14.30 13.06
C ASN A 108 -0.27 14.35 11.61
N THR A 109 0.51 13.37 11.18
CA THR A 109 1.10 13.31 9.84
C THR A 109 1.06 11.90 9.33
N ALA A 110 0.82 11.75 8.03
CA ALA A 110 0.85 10.45 7.38
C ALA A 110 2.30 10.00 7.14
N TYR A 111 2.56 8.71 7.35
CA TYR A 111 3.85 8.08 7.10
C TYR A 111 3.69 6.97 6.08
N THR A 112 4.77 6.69 5.36
CA THR A 112 4.87 5.53 4.47
C THR A 112 5.93 4.60 5.02
N ILE A 113 5.63 3.31 5.07
CA ILE A 113 6.49 2.30 5.66
C ILE A 113 6.63 1.18 4.65
N VAL A 114 7.88 0.82 4.36
CA VAL A 114 8.20 -0.37 3.57
C VAL A 114 8.98 -1.30 4.49
N MET A 115 8.47 -2.52 4.67
CA MET A 115 9.07 -3.52 5.54
C MET A 115 9.46 -4.74 4.71
N THR A 116 10.71 -5.16 4.88
CA THR A 116 11.25 -6.35 4.23
C THR A 116 11.96 -7.19 5.27
N GLY A 117 11.74 -8.50 5.26
CA GLY A 117 12.37 -9.39 6.21
C GLY A 117 11.82 -10.80 6.11
N GLN A 118 12.21 -11.63 7.06
CA GLN A 118 11.63 -12.95 7.25
C GLN A 118 10.53 -12.84 8.29
N PHE A 119 9.31 -13.16 7.90
CA PHE A 119 8.15 -13.18 8.78
C PHE A 119 7.86 -14.64 9.13
N LYS A 120 7.73 -14.94 10.42
CA LYS A 120 7.36 -16.28 10.89
C LYS A 120 5.98 -16.68 10.36
N GLU A 121 5.07 -15.71 10.32
CA GLU A 121 3.71 -15.86 9.83
C GLU A 121 3.25 -14.48 9.31
N VAL A 122 2.45 -14.51 8.24
CA VAL A 122 1.76 -13.34 7.69
C VAL A 122 0.33 -13.78 7.42
N THR A 123 -0.63 -13.06 7.99
CA THR A 123 -2.05 -13.25 7.70
C THR A 123 -2.53 -12.11 6.81
N VAL A 124 -3.17 -12.47 5.70
CA VAL A 124 -3.81 -11.54 4.75
C VAL A 124 -5.29 -11.94 4.67
N SER A 125 -6.18 -10.97 4.47
CA SER A 125 -7.64 -11.14 4.51
C SER A 125 -8.30 -10.89 3.17
#